data_AF-A0A1Y1KUR1-F1
#
_entry.id   AF-A0A1Y1KUR1-F1
#
_cell.length_a   1.000
_cell.length_b   1.000
_cell.length_c   1.000
_cell.angle_alpha   90.00
_cell.angle_beta   90.00
_cell.angle_gamma   90.00
#
_symmetry.space_group_name_H-M   'P 1'
#
loop_
_entity.id
_entity.type
_entity.pdbx_description
1 polymer ?
#
loop_
_entity_poly.entity_id
_entity_poly.type
_entity_poly.pdbx_seq_one_letter_code
_entity_poly.pdbx_strand_id
1 'polypeptide(L)'
;MSWSRKEVSVLIEAYQKHACLYATKSPQYKNKHARLEALNNILNELVPVKPGVTINEIKSKFLSLKTTFLTEFRKEEQSHRSGAGGDTVYVPTLWYYEK
;
A
#
# COMPACT_ATOMS: atom_id res chain seq x y z
N MET A 1 -8.98 -14.58 3.27
CA MET A 1 -7.75 -14.68 4.08
C MET A 1 -7.61 -13.48 4.99
N SER A 2 -7.44 -13.68 6.30
CA SER A 2 -7.16 -12.59 7.24
C SER A 2 -5.69 -12.19 7.17
N TRP A 3 -5.41 -10.88 7.20
CA TRP A 3 -4.06 -10.34 7.26
C TRP A 3 -3.87 -9.65 8.62
N SER A 4 -2.80 -9.99 9.34
CA SER A 4 -2.49 -9.34 10.62
C SER A 4 -1.86 -7.96 10.40
N ARG A 5 -1.89 -7.09 11.43
CA ARG A 5 -1.21 -5.77 11.36
C ARG A 5 0.29 -5.92 11.06
N LYS A 6 0.94 -6.94 11.64
CA LYS A 6 2.36 -7.24 11.39
C LYS A 6 2.61 -7.59 9.92
N GLU A 7 1.79 -8.47 9.35
CA GLU A 7 1.91 -8.86 7.93
C GLU A 7 1.69 -7.66 6.99
N VAL A 8 0.69 -6.83 7.29
CA VAL A 8 0.40 -5.61 6.51
C VAL A 8 1.55 -4.60 6.62
N SER A 9 2.14 -4.44 7.80
CA SER A 9 3.29 -3.55 8.01
C SER A 9 4.48 -3.97 7.15
N VAL A 10 4.84 -5.26 7.20
CA VAL A 10 5.93 -5.81 6.39
C VAL A 10 5.65 -5.67 4.90
N LEU A 11 4.40 -5.92 4.48
CA LEU A 11 3.99 -5.72 3.09
C LEU A 11 4.18 -4.26 2.64
N ILE A 12 3.75 -3.29 3.42
CA ILE A 12 3.87 -1.86 3.08
C ILE A 12 5.35 -1.47 3.00
N GLU A 13 6.14 -1.81 4.02
CA GLU A 13 7.56 -1.49 4.10
C GLU A 13 8.35 -2.13 2.94
N ALA A 14 8.07 -3.39 2.61
CA ALA A 14 8.70 -4.06 1.48
C ALA A 14 8.32 -3.41 0.14
N TYR A 15 7.05 -3.02 -0.04
CA TYR A 15 6.61 -2.31 -1.26
C TYR A 15 7.27 -0.92 -1.42
N GLN A 16 7.44 -0.18 -0.33
CA GLN A 16 8.09 1.15 -0.34
C GLN A 16 9.54 1.08 -0.82
N LYS A 17 10.27 -0.01 -0.53
CA LYS A 17 11.65 -0.24 -1.02
C LYS A 17 11.73 -0.41 -2.53
N HIS A 18 10.63 -0.74 -3.21
CA HIS A 18 10.60 -1.09 -4.61
C HIS A 18 9.84 -0.08 -5.47
N ALA A 19 10.49 1.07 -5.76
CA ALA A 19 9.93 2.13 -6.60
C ALA A 19 9.45 1.64 -7.98
N CYS A 20 10.03 0.58 -8.54
CA CYS A 20 9.59 -0.02 -9.81
C CYS A 20 8.13 -0.52 -9.80
N LEU A 21 7.52 -0.71 -8.62
CA LEU A 21 6.15 -1.18 -8.48
C LEU A 21 5.10 -0.06 -8.51
N TYR A 22 5.45 1.15 -8.04
CA TYR A 22 4.50 2.26 -7.89
C TYR A 22 4.90 3.56 -8.62
N ALA A 23 6.18 3.77 -8.92
CA ALA A 23 6.66 4.98 -9.58
C ALA A 23 6.41 4.93 -11.09
N THR A 24 5.21 5.27 -11.53
CA THR A 24 4.80 5.24 -12.96
C THR A 24 5.68 6.08 -13.89
N LYS A 25 6.34 7.11 -13.35
CA LYS A 25 7.27 7.99 -14.08
C LYS A 25 8.69 7.40 -14.23
N SER A 26 9.02 6.33 -13.51
CA SER A 26 10.33 5.67 -13.58
C SER A 26 10.40 4.73 -14.80
N PRO A 27 11.52 4.70 -15.54
CA PRO A 27 11.74 3.74 -16.63
C PRO A 27 11.58 2.28 -16.17
N GLN A 28 11.98 2.00 -14.92
CA GLN A 28 11.91 0.68 -14.31
C GLN A 28 10.47 0.20 -14.09
N TYR A 29 9.48 1.10 -14.08
CA TYR A 29 8.07 0.72 -13.96
C TYR A 29 7.57 -0.10 -15.16
N LYS A 30 8.12 0.12 -16.36
CA LYS A 30 7.78 -0.65 -17.56
C LYS A 30 8.58 -1.95 -17.67
N ASN A 31 9.64 -2.11 -16.88
CA ASN A 31 10.48 -3.30 -16.91
C ASN A 31 9.78 -4.46 -16.17
N LYS A 32 9.20 -5.38 -16.95
CA LYS A 32 8.52 -6.56 -16.42
C LYS A 32 9.42 -7.43 -15.53
N HIS A 33 10.70 -7.54 -15.87
CA HIS A 33 11.66 -8.33 -15.09
C HIS A 33 11.91 -7.70 -13.72
N ALA A 34 12.23 -6.41 -13.68
CA ALA A 34 12.45 -5.67 -12.43
C ALA A 34 11.22 -5.69 -11.51
N ARG A 35 10.01 -5.66 -12.07
CA ARG A 35 8.76 -5.79 -11.29
C ARG A 35 8.60 -7.18 -10.71
N LEU A 36 8.88 -8.22 -11.50
CA LEU A 36 8.76 -9.60 -11.05
C LEU A 36 9.80 -9.91 -9.97
N GLU A 37 11.02 -9.42 -10.13
CA GLU A 37 12.09 -9.51 -9.15
C GLU A 37 11.70 -8.82 -7.83
N ALA A 38 11.19 -7.58 -7.89
CA ALA A 38 10.70 -6.88 -6.72
C ALA A 38 9.56 -7.64 -6.01
N LEU A 39 8.63 -8.24 -6.76
CA LEU A 39 7.56 -9.05 -6.18
C LEU A 39 8.07 -10.33 -5.52
N ASN A 40 9.11 -10.97 -6.09
CA ASN A 40 9.78 -12.11 -5.49
C ASN A 40 10.51 -11.72 -4.20
N ASN A 41 11.16 -10.56 -4.17
CA ASN A 41 11.82 -10.05 -2.97
C ASN A 41 10.79 -9.78 -1.85
N ILE A 42 9.67 -9.15 -2.17
CA ILE A 42 8.55 -8.94 -1.23
C ILE A 42 8.00 -10.28 -0.73
N LEU A 43 7.86 -11.27 -1.62
CA LEU A 43 7.44 -12.61 -1.24
C LEU A 43 8.41 -13.23 -0.23
N ASN A 44 9.72 -13.18 -0.50
CA ASN A 44 10.75 -13.70 0.40
C ASN A 44 10.75 -13.01 1.76
N GLU A 45 10.50 -11.70 1.82
CA GLU A 45 10.35 -10.96 3.09
C GLU A 45 9.06 -11.35 3.85
N LEU A 46 8.00 -11.74 3.14
CA LEU A 46 6.71 -12.11 3.73
C LEU A 46 6.63 -13.56 4.16
N VAL A 47 7.32 -14.50 3.51
CA VAL A 47 7.28 -15.94 3.82
C VAL A 47 7.51 -16.24 5.32
N PRO A 48 8.48 -15.61 6.02
CA PRO A 48 8.69 -15.82 7.46
C PRO A 48 7.52 -15.38 8.34
N VAL A 49 6.72 -14.41 7.88
CA VAL A 49 5.62 -13.82 8.67
C VAL A 49 4.27 -14.40 8.25
N LYS A 50 4.13 -14.77 6.97
CA LYS A 50 2.95 -15.37 6.36
C LYS A 50 3.35 -16.53 5.44
N PRO A 51 3.55 -17.73 6.01
CA PRO A 51 3.86 -18.92 5.21
C PRO A 51 2.75 -19.21 4.19
N GLY A 52 3.15 -19.61 2.98
CA GLY A 52 2.21 -19.98 1.91
C GLY A 52 1.57 -18.81 1.16
N VAL A 53 1.96 -17.56 1.44
CA VAL A 53 1.49 -16.40 0.68
C VAL A 53 1.98 -16.47 -0.77
N THR A 54 1.15 -16.05 -1.71
CA THR A 54 1.48 -16.02 -3.13
C THR A 54 1.64 -14.59 -3.65
N ILE A 55 2.35 -14.43 -4.77
CA ILE A 55 2.50 -13.12 -5.45
C ILE A 55 1.14 -12.50 -5.81
N ASN A 56 0.16 -13.34 -6.17
CA ASN A 56 -1.19 -12.87 -6.50
C ASN A 56 -1.92 -12.28 -5.29
N GLU A 57 -1.75 -12.88 -4.12
CA GLU A 57 -2.31 -12.37 -2.87
C GLU A 57 -1.62 -11.10 -2.41
N ILE A 58 -0.29 -11.03 -2.55
CA ILE A 58 0.51 -9.84 -2.28
C ILE A 58 -0.02 -8.66 -3.11
N LYS A 59 -0.17 -8.85 -4.44
CA LYS A 59 -0.72 -7.84 -5.35
C LYS A 59 -2.14 -7.43 -4.96
N SER A 60 -3.01 -8.41 -4.72
CA SER A 60 -4.42 -8.15 -4.39
C SER A 60 -4.56 -7.40 -3.07
N LYS A 61 -3.78 -7.79 -2.06
CA LYS A 61 -3.77 -7.14 -0.76
C LYS A 61 -3.24 -5.71 -0.86
N PHE A 62 -2.11 -5.51 -1.54
CA PHE A 62 -1.54 -4.18 -1.71
C PHE A 62 -2.49 -3.25 -2.49
N LEU A 63 -3.16 -3.75 -3.53
CA LEU A 63 -4.16 -2.98 -4.27
C LEU A 63 -5.33 -2.57 -3.36
N SER A 64 -5.81 -3.48 -2.51
CA SER A 64 -6.85 -3.17 -1.51
C SER A 64 -6.38 -2.07 -0.55
N LEU A 65 -5.19 -2.21 0.05
CA LEU A 65 -4.62 -1.22 0.96
C LEU A 65 -4.47 0.15 0.31
N LYS A 66 -3.96 0.19 -0.93
CA LYS A 66 -3.80 1.42 -1.72
C LYS A 66 -5.15 2.09 -1.99
N THR A 67 -6.17 1.30 -2.35
CA THR A 67 -7.51 1.83 -2.62
C THR A 67 -8.14 2.42 -1.36
N THR A 68 -8.01 1.73 -0.23
CA THR A 68 -8.47 2.23 1.07
C THR A 68 -7.73 3.51 1.44
N PHE A 69 -6.40 3.55 1.33
CA PHE A 69 -5.60 4.74 1.58
C PHE A 69 -6.03 5.94 0.72
N LEU A 70 -6.18 5.74 -0.60
CA LEU A 70 -6.61 6.81 -1.52
C LEU A 70 -8.03 7.30 -1.21
N THR A 71 -8.90 6.43 -0.72
CA THR A 71 -10.26 6.81 -0.32
C THR A 71 -10.22 7.70 0.92
N GLU A 72 -9.44 7.32 1.92
CA GLU A 72 -9.24 8.11 3.14
C GLU A 72 -8.59 9.46 2.82
N PHE A 73 -7.56 9.47 1.96
CA PHE A 73 -6.90 10.69 1.48
C PHE A 73 -7.85 11.65 0.76
N ARG A 74 -8.75 11.12 -0.08
CA ARG A 74 -9.77 11.95 -0.75
C ARG A 74 -10.77 12.55 0.22
N LYS A 75 -11.13 11.85 1.31
CA LYS A 75 -12.02 12.39 2.35
C LYS A 75 -11.34 13.52 3.12
N GLU A 76 -10.07 13.33 3.48
CA GLU A 76 -9.24 14.37 4.10
C GLU A 76 -9.15 15.60 3.19
N GLU A 77 -8.74 15.40 1.92
CA GLU A 77 -8.62 16.49 0.94
C GLU A 77 -9.96 17.22 0.70
N GLN A 78 -11.07 16.49 0.62
CA GLN A 78 -12.41 17.10 0.52
C GLN A 78 -12.76 17.90 1.77
N SER A 79 -12.46 17.39 2.97
CA SER A 79 -12.71 18.11 4.22
C SER A 79 -11.94 19.44 4.30
N HIS A 80 -10.71 19.49 3.76
CA HIS A 80 -9.95 20.73 3.65
C HIS A 80 -10.51 21.71 2.61
N ARG A 81 -11.07 21.21 1.50
CA ARG A 81 -11.61 22.03 0.41
C ARG A 81 -13.02 22.56 0.70
N SER A 82 -13.80 21.90 1.54
CA SER A 82 -15.23 22.18 1.69
C SER A 82 -15.58 23.44 2.50
N GLY A 83 -14.62 24.11 3.17
CA GLY A 83 -14.64 25.54 3.55
C GLY A 83 -15.90 26.20 4.13
N ALA A 84 -16.95 25.46 4.45
CA ALA A 84 -18.27 25.95 4.79
C ALA A 84 -18.81 25.13 5.96
N GLY A 85 -18.57 25.64 7.17
CA GLY A 85 -19.32 25.32 8.38
C GLY A 85 -19.04 23.96 9.02
N GLY A 86 -18.07 23.92 9.92
CA GLY A 86 -17.89 22.84 10.90
C GLY A 86 -16.43 22.49 11.13
N ASP A 87 -15.92 22.77 12.32
CA ASP A 87 -14.54 22.56 12.80
C ASP A 87 -14.07 21.10 12.88
N THR A 88 -14.36 20.26 11.89
CA THR A 88 -13.96 18.85 11.89
C THR A 88 -13.23 18.49 10.61
N VAL A 89 -11.92 18.71 10.58
CA VAL A 89 -11.02 18.09 9.60
C VAL A 89 -11.16 16.58 9.74
N TYR A 90 -11.35 15.86 8.64
CA TYR A 90 -11.46 14.41 8.67
C TYR A 90 -10.11 13.81 9.07
N VAL A 91 -10.06 13.15 10.22
CA VAL A 91 -8.87 12.41 10.67
C VAL A 91 -8.96 10.96 10.18
N PRO A 92 -8.06 10.51 9.31
CA PRO A 92 -8.04 9.14 8.82
C PRO A 92 -7.89 8.13 9.95
N THR A 93 -8.73 7.10 9.95
CA THR A 93 -8.74 6.06 11.01
C THR A 93 -7.80 4.88 10.72
N LEU A 94 -7.07 4.95 9.60
CA LEU A 94 -6.13 3.91 9.21
C LEU A 94 -4.87 3.98 10.08
N TRP A 95 -4.61 2.93 10.85
CA TRP A 95 -3.41 2.82 11.69
C TRP A 95 -2.08 2.88 10.90
N TYR A 96 -2.12 2.72 9.57
CA TYR A 96 -0.96 2.82 8.68
C TYR A 96 -0.98 4.09 7.82
N TYR A 97 -1.84 5.08 8.12
CA TYR A 97 -1.96 6.29 7.31
C TYR A 97 -0.71 7.18 7.33
N GLU A 98 -0.02 7.23 8.47
CA GLU A 98 1.22 8.01 8.65
C GLU A 98 2.50 7.23 8.29
N LYS A 99 2.38 6.02 7.74
CA LYS A 99 3.51 5.15 7.36
C LYS A 99 3.96 5.30 5.92
#